data_AF-A0A523SA64-F1
#
_entry.id   AF-A0A523SA64-F1
#
_cell.length_a   1.000
_cell.length_b   1.000
_cell.length_c   1.000
_cell.angle_alpha   90.00
_cell.angle_beta   90.00
_cell.angle_gamma   90.00
#
_symmetry.space_group_name_H-M   'P 1'
#
loop_
_entity.id
_entity.type
_entity.pdbx_description
1 polymer ?
#
loop_
_entity_poly.entity_id
_entity_poly.type
_entity_poly.pdbx_seq_one_letter_code
_entity_poly.pdbx_strand_id
1 'polypeptide(L)'
;MGTGARAAEVPTLYRFANRVPLLYDSGEDVLTRMLKKINWAKYGVGSTTPVSIFLHLCSTRIPFKAAGKQSIASLPEIEHEALSLLRELGRSLKKTLKRDERSVRDAQKKREFDKAMKQVAQFSAELAECDAVPSTAELVHRLFEVGHHV
;
A
#
# COMPACT_ATOMS: atom_id res chain seq x y z
N MET A 1 -11.63 12.23 19.68
CA MET A 1 -10.75 13.35 19.30
C MET A 1 -9.85 12.86 18.18
N GLY A 2 -10.13 13.31 16.95
CA GLY A 2 -9.55 12.75 15.73
C GLY A 2 -8.13 13.23 15.48
N THR A 3 -7.20 12.32 15.27
CA THR A 3 -5.99 12.60 14.51
C THR A 3 -6.35 12.63 13.03
N GLY A 4 -6.89 13.77 12.60
CA GLY A 4 -7.06 14.09 11.18
C GLY A 4 -5.68 14.35 10.56
N ALA A 5 -4.91 13.29 10.35
CA ALA A 5 -3.72 13.37 9.51
C ALA A 5 -4.21 13.70 8.10
N ARG A 6 -4.07 14.97 7.69
CA ARG A 6 -4.21 15.37 6.29
C ARG A 6 -3.27 14.47 5.48
N ALA A 7 -3.83 13.61 4.65
CA ALA A 7 -3.01 12.71 3.86
C ALA A 7 -2.22 13.56 2.85
N ALA A 8 -0.92 13.52 3.00
CA ALA A 8 0.01 14.32 2.23
C ALA A 8 0.29 13.60 0.90
N GLU A 9 0.46 14.35 -0.18
CA GLU A 9 0.88 13.83 -1.48
C GLU A 9 2.27 13.17 -1.43
N VAL A 10 3.04 13.48 -0.40
CA VAL A 10 4.35 12.91 -0.10
C VAL A 10 4.27 12.07 1.18
N PRO A 11 4.77 10.82 1.18
CA PRO A 11 4.82 9.99 2.38
C PRO A 11 5.54 10.66 3.57
N THR A 12 5.14 10.31 4.78
CA THR A 12 5.87 10.70 5.99
C THR A 12 7.16 9.90 6.07
N LEU A 13 8.31 10.53 6.34
CA LEU A 13 9.61 9.87 6.37
C LEU A 13 10.20 9.84 7.78
N TYR A 14 10.51 8.64 8.24
CA TYR A 14 11.28 8.37 9.45
C TYR A 14 12.72 8.05 9.06
N ARG A 15 13.66 8.87 9.52
CA ARG A 15 15.07 8.80 9.14
C ARG A 15 15.91 8.28 10.29
N PHE A 16 16.83 7.38 9.97
CA PHE A 16 17.78 6.81 10.91
C PHE A 16 19.19 6.85 10.33
N ALA A 17 20.16 7.07 11.20
CA ALA A 17 21.58 7.05 10.88
C ALA A 17 22.29 6.22 11.96
N ASN A 18 22.94 5.11 11.57
CA ASN A 18 23.61 4.20 12.51
C ASN A 18 22.75 3.84 13.75
N ARG A 19 21.48 3.46 13.51
CA ARG A 19 20.47 3.09 14.53
C ARG A 19 19.99 4.24 15.42
N VAL A 20 20.37 5.48 15.13
CA VAL A 20 19.91 6.68 15.84
C VAL A 20 18.82 7.38 15.01
N PRO A 21 17.65 7.69 15.58
CA PRO A 21 16.61 8.46 14.90
C PRO A 21 17.05 9.92 14.70
N LEU A 22 16.78 10.48 13.52
CA LEU A 22 17.03 11.88 13.19
C LEU A 22 15.71 12.67 13.25
N LEU A 23 15.53 13.46 14.31
CA LEU A 23 14.25 14.10 14.62
C LEU A 23 14.12 15.50 14.03
N TYR A 24 15.23 16.24 13.91
CA TYR A 24 15.24 17.63 13.47
C TYR A 24 15.81 17.79 12.05
N ASP A 25 15.75 19.01 11.52
CA ASP A 25 16.34 19.42 10.23
C ASP A 25 15.92 18.56 9.02
N SER A 26 14.71 18.01 9.06
CA SER A 26 14.20 17.13 7.99
C SER A 26 14.17 17.81 6.64
N GLY A 27 13.95 19.13 6.58
CA GLY A 27 13.94 19.90 5.34
C GLY A 27 15.28 19.95 4.60
N GLU A 28 16.38 19.82 5.34
CA GLU A 28 17.74 19.91 4.77
C GLU A 28 18.35 18.55 4.43
N ASP A 29 17.78 17.48 4.99
CA ASP A 29 18.27 16.12 4.84
C ASP A 29 18.15 15.58 3.40
N VAL A 30 19.21 14.93 2.94
CA VAL A 30 19.28 14.32 1.60
C VAL A 30 18.15 13.32 1.34
N LEU A 31 17.79 12.49 2.32
CA LEU A 31 16.76 11.47 2.17
C LEU A 31 15.38 12.11 2.00
N THR A 32 15.07 13.14 2.79
CA THR A 32 13.82 13.91 2.65
C THR A 32 13.75 14.61 1.29
N ARG A 33 14.87 15.18 0.83
CA ARG A 33 14.91 15.84 -0.48
C ARG A 33 14.70 14.83 -1.61
N MET A 34 15.31 13.65 -1.55
CA MET A 34 15.13 12.61 -2.57
C MET A 34 13.69 12.06 -2.55
N LEU A 35 13.09 11.91 -1.37
CA LEU A 35 11.69 11.53 -1.21
C LEU A 35 10.74 12.48 -1.95
N LYS A 36 10.95 13.79 -1.80
CA LYS A 36 10.14 14.84 -2.45
C LYS A 36 10.32 14.89 -3.98
N LYS A 37 11.46 14.42 -4.50
CA LYS A 37 11.71 14.37 -5.96
C LYS A 37 10.87 13.29 -6.67
N ILE A 38 10.30 12.34 -5.92
CA ILE A 38 9.58 11.21 -6.50
C ILE A 38 8.11 11.56 -6.68
N ASN A 39 7.58 11.26 -7.87
CA ASN A 39 6.15 11.33 -8.13
C ASN A 39 5.46 10.07 -7.58
N TRP A 40 5.00 10.15 -6.33
CA TRP A 40 4.35 9.06 -5.60
C TRP A 40 2.99 8.65 -6.16
N ALA A 41 2.29 9.55 -6.88
CA ALA A 41 1.03 9.24 -7.55
C ALA A 41 1.20 8.11 -8.60
N LYS A 42 2.38 8.00 -9.24
CA LYS A 42 2.68 6.90 -10.17
C LYS A 42 2.67 5.52 -9.50
N TYR A 43 2.85 5.49 -8.19
CA TYR A 43 2.87 4.29 -7.35
C TYR A 43 1.54 4.01 -6.64
N GLY A 44 0.50 4.79 -6.89
CA GLY A 44 -0.81 4.62 -6.24
C GLY A 44 -0.90 5.25 -4.84
N VAL A 45 0.06 6.10 -4.48
CA VAL A 45 -0.02 6.91 -3.26
C VAL A 45 -0.73 8.21 -3.61
N GLY A 46 -2.01 8.29 -3.23
CA GLY A 46 -2.83 9.48 -3.39
C GLY A 46 -2.89 10.33 -2.12
N SER A 47 -3.57 11.47 -2.20
CA SER A 47 -3.80 12.41 -1.09
C SER A 47 -4.71 11.87 0.01
N THR A 48 -5.20 10.64 -0.08
CA THR A 48 -6.03 9.98 0.93
C THR A 48 -5.36 8.77 1.57
N THR A 49 -4.21 8.33 1.05
CA THR A 49 -3.51 7.13 1.52
C THR A 49 -2.40 7.54 2.49
N PRO A 50 -2.54 7.31 3.82
CA PRO A 50 -1.47 7.62 4.74
C PRO A 50 -0.32 6.61 4.55
N VAL A 51 0.78 7.07 3.94
CA VAL A 51 1.98 6.25 3.74
C VAL A 51 3.10 6.79 4.62
N SER A 52 3.75 5.87 5.33
CA SER A 52 4.96 6.13 6.11
C SER A 52 6.11 5.30 5.55
N ILE A 53 7.28 5.92 5.42
CA ILE A 53 8.50 5.29 4.94
C ILE A 53 9.54 5.39 6.05
N PHE A 54 10.21 4.28 6.31
CA PHE A 54 11.35 4.21 7.19
C PHE A 54 12.61 4.04 6.36
N LEU A 55 13.59 4.92 6.52
CA LEU A 55 14.90 4.82 5.87
C LEU A 55 16.01 4.87 6.90
N HIS A 56 16.97 3.96 6.76
CA HIS A 56 18.13 3.87 7.64
C HIS A 56 19.42 3.85 6.82
N LEU A 57 20.29 4.83 7.07
CA LEU A 57 21.64 4.87 6.52
C LEU A 57 22.64 4.31 7.54
N CYS A 58 23.47 3.36 7.12
CA CYS A 58 24.59 2.84 7.90
C CYS A 58 25.91 3.11 7.21
N SER A 59 26.91 3.59 7.96
CA SER A 59 28.29 3.72 7.48
C SER A 59 29.26 3.83 8.67
N THR A 60 30.54 3.52 8.45
CA THR A 60 31.62 3.80 9.42
C THR A 60 31.71 5.29 9.73
N ARG A 61 31.47 6.15 8.73
CA ARG A 61 31.42 7.60 8.88
C ARG A 61 30.25 8.17 8.09
N ILE A 62 29.22 8.62 8.79
CA ILE A 62 28.07 9.29 8.17
C ILE A 62 28.41 10.77 7.90
N PRO A 63 28.19 11.26 6.67
CA PRO A 63 28.44 12.65 6.33
C PRO A 63 27.27 13.52 6.83
N PHE A 64 27.34 13.96 8.09
CA PHE A 64 26.37 14.91 8.64
C PHE A 64 26.63 16.33 8.14
N LYS A 65 25.55 17.10 7.91
CA LYS A 65 25.65 18.50 7.44
C LYS A 65 26.16 19.47 8.51
N ALA A 66 25.79 19.22 9.77
CA ALA A 66 26.15 20.05 10.92
C ALA A 66 26.59 19.20 12.12
N ALA A 67 27.28 19.83 13.07
CA ALA A 67 27.77 19.18 14.30
C ALA A 67 26.67 18.55 15.16
N GLY A 68 25.43 19.05 15.06
CA GLY A 68 24.25 18.49 15.74
C GLY A 68 23.80 17.12 15.21
N LYS A 69 24.32 16.67 14.06
CA LYS A 69 24.07 15.34 13.46
C LYS A 69 22.58 15.02 13.24
N GLN A 70 21.78 16.01 12.87
CA GLN A 70 20.33 15.85 12.63
C GLN A 70 19.97 15.69 11.15
N SER A 71 20.88 16.02 10.23
CA SER A 71 20.67 15.92 8.79
C SER A 71 21.90 15.35 8.09
N ILE A 72 21.64 14.49 7.11
CA ILE A 72 22.66 13.87 6.25
C ILE A 72 22.93 14.80 5.05
N ALA A 73 24.20 15.04 4.76
CA ALA A 73 24.65 15.90 3.68
C ALA A 73 24.37 15.30 2.29
N SER A 74 24.30 16.19 1.30
CA SER A 74 24.05 15.87 -0.10
C SER A 74 25.32 15.33 -0.76
N LEU A 75 25.47 14.01 -0.84
CA LEU A 75 26.52 13.38 -1.64
C LEU A 75 25.89 12.68 -2.85
N PRO A 76 26.46 12.81 -4.07
CA PRO A 76 25.90 12.22 -5.29
C PRO A 76 25.60 10.72 -5.16
N GLU A 77 26.48 9.97 -4.49
CA GLU A 77 26.36 8.53 -4.29
C GLU A 77 25.15 8.20 -3.41
N ILE A 78 24.97 8.95 -2.31
CA ILE A 78 23.82 8.78 -1.41
C ILE A 78 22.53 9.20 -2.09
N GLU A 79 22.54 10.29 -2.87
CA GLU A 79 21.37 10.73 -3.63
C GLU A 79 20.93 9.70 -4.66
N HIS A 80 21.89 9.15 -5.41
CA HIS A 80 21.63 8.13 -6.41
C HIS A 80 21.01 6.88 -5.79
N GLU A 81 21.62 6.36 -4.73
CA GLU A 81 21.15 5.14 -4.07
C GLU A 81 19.80 5.35 -3.40
N ALA A 82 19.60 6.48 -2.70
CA ALA A 82 18.32 6.80 -2.07
C ALA A 82 17.18 6.90 -3.10
N LEU A 83 17.42 7.50 -4.27
CA LEU A 83 16.43 7.57 -5.35
C LEU A 83 16.11 6.19 -5.92
N SER A 84 17.12 5.35 -6.13
CA SER A 84 16.94 3.98 -6.63
C SER A 84 16.12 3.14 -5.66
N LEU A 85 16.47 3.17 -4.37
CA LEU A 85 15.76 2.47 -3.30
C LEU A 85 14.31 2.94 -3.19
N LEU A 86 14.07 4.25 -3.14
CA LEU A 86 12.71 4.78 -3.01
C LEU A 86 11.82 4.43 -4.23
N ARG A 87 12.38 4.38 -5.44
CA ARG A 87 11.64 3.91 -6.64
C ARG A 87 11.32 2.43 -6.58
N GLU A 88 12.21 1.61 -6.03
CA GLU A 88 11.95 0.20 -5.78
C GLU A 88 10.84 0.01 -4.75
N LEU A 89 10.90 0.73 -3.62
CA LEU A 89 9.86 0.75 -2.61
C LEU A 89 8.51 1.16 -3.21
N GLY A 90 8.49 2.21 -4.04
CA GLY A 90 7.28 2.63 -4.75
C GLY A 90 6.70 1.53 -5.66
N ARG A 91 7.54 0.79 -6.40
CA ARG A 91 7.09 -0.34 -7.23
C ARG A 91 6.51 -1.48 -6.38
N SER A 92 7.17 -1.82 -5.27
CA SER A 92 6.70 -2.86 -4.34
C SER A 92 5.37 -2.48 -3.68
N LEU A 93 5.25 -1.22 -3.23
CA LEU A 93 4.03 -0.67 -2.66
C LEU A 93 2.86 -0.75 -3.65
N LYS A 94 3.09 -0.32 -4.90
CA LYS A 94 2.07 -0.39 -5.97
C LYS A 94 1.56 -1.82 -6.18
N LYS A 95 2.45 -2.82 -6.16
CA LYS A 95 2.07 -4.24 -6.30
C LYS A 95 1.17 -4.68 -5.15
N THR A 96 1.51 -4.28 -3.93
CA THR A 96 0.73 -4.60 -2.73
C THR A 96 -0.65 -3.94 -2.76
N LEU A 97 -0.72 -2.63 -3.02
CA LEU A 97 -1.99 -1.91 -3.14
C LEU A 97 -2.91 -2.51 -4.20
N LYS A 98 -2.37 -2.90 -5.38
CA LYS A 98 -3.15 -3.56 -6.42
C LYS A 98 -3.70 -4.92 -5.99
N ARG A 99 -2.93 -5.68 -5.22
CA ARG A 99 -3.36 -6.97 -4.68
C ARG A 99 -4.52 -6.77 -3.70
N ASP A 100 -4.43 -5.76 -2.84
CA ASP A 100 -5.47 -5.44 -1.87
C ASP A 100 -6.75 -4.96 -2.56
N GLU A 101 -6.64 -4.06 -3.54
CA GLU A 101 -7.77 -3.63 -4.36
C GLU A 101 -8.44 -4.80 -5.09
N ARG A 102 -7.66 -5.74 -5.61
CA ARG A 102 -8.19 -6.95 -6.26
C ARG A 102 -8.94 -7.81 -5.24
N SER A 103 -8.35 -8.04 -4.06
CA SER A 103 -9.00 -8.80 -2.98
C SER A 103 -10.34 -8.21 -2.56
N VAL A 104 -10.43 -6.88 -2.44
CA VAL A 104 -11.68 -6.19 -2.09
C VAL A 104 -12.72 -6.36 -3.21
N ARG A 105 -12.30 -6.18 -4.46
CA ARG A 105 -13.19 -6.36 -5.63
C ARG A 105 -13.71 -7.78 -5.74
N ASP A 106 -12.84 -8.77 -5.55
CA ASP A 106 -13.20 -10.19 -5.64
C ASP A 106 -14.16 -10.58 -4.50
N ALA A 107 -13.92 -10.07 -3.29
CA ALA A 107 -14.85 -10.24 -2.17
C ALA A 107 -16.23 -9.61 -2.44
N GLN A 108 -16.27 -8.42 -3.04
CA GLN A 108 -17.52 -7.77 -3.37
C GLN A 108 -18.27 -8.50 -4.49
N LYS A 109 -17.57 -8.95 -5.54
CA LYS A 109 -18.16 -9.81 -6.57
C LYS A 109 -18.75 -11.07 -5.98
N LYS A 110 -18.02 -11.77 -5.10
CA LYS A 110 -18.52 -12.98 -4.42
C LYS A 110 -19.82 -12.70 -3.65
N ARG A 111 -19.90 -11.57 -2.93
CA ARG A 111 -21.11 -11.17 -2.20
C ARG A 111 -22.30 -10.90 -3.13
N GLU A 112 -22.10 -10.19 -4.23
CA GLU A 112 -23.19 -9.90 -5.18
C GLU A 112 -23.65 -11.16 -5.91
N PHE A 113 -22.71 -12.04 -6.31
CA PHE A 113 -23.04 -13.34 -6.88
C PHE A 113 -23.82 -14.23 -5.92
N ASP A 114 -23.45 -14.27 -4.63
CA ASP A 114 -24.19 -15.05 -3.63
C ASP A 114 -25.66 -14.62 -3.51
N LYS A 115 -25.92 -13.31 -3.53
CA LYS A 115 -27.30 -12.77 -3.53
C LYS A 115 -28.06 -13.16 -4.79
N ALA A 116 -27.46 -12.95 -5.96
CA ALA A 116 -28.09 -13.25 -7.25
C ALA A 116 -28.41 -14.75 -7.38
N MET A 117 -27.48 -15.62 -6.98
CA MET A 117 -27.69 -17.07 -7.04
C MET A 117 -28.86 -17.52 -6.14
N LYS A 118 -28.98 -16.96 -4.93
CA LYS A 118 -30.12 -17.24 -4.04
C LYS A 118 -31.45 -16.87 -4.68
N GLN A 119 -31.53 -15.71 -5.34
CA GLN A 119 -32.74 -15.28 -6.06
C GLN A 119 -33.06 -16.21 -7.23
N VAL A 120 -32.07 -16.60 -8.03
CA VAL A 120 -32.26 -17.52 -9.16
C VAL A 120 -32.75 -18.88 -8.69
N ALA A 121 -32.17 -19.43 -7.62
CA ALA A 121 -32.59 -20.71 -7.05
C ALA A 121 -34.03 -20.65 -6.56
N GLN A 122 -34.43 -19.56 -5.92
CA GLN A 122 -35.81 -19.35 -5.46
C GLN A 122 -36.80 -19.29 -6.63
N PHE A 123 -36.55 -18.44 -7.64
CA PHE A 123 -37.45 -18.33 -8.80
C PHE A 123 -37.51 -19.59 -9.63
N SER A 124 -36.40 -20.33 -9.72
CA SER A 124 -36.35 -21.59 -10.46
C SER A 124 -37.10 -22.70 -9.72
N ALA A 125 -37.04 -22.76 -8.39
CA ALA A 125 -37.82 -23.70 -7.59
C ALA A 125 -39.32 -23.39 -7.68
N GLU A 126 -39.70 -22.11 -7.63
CA GLU A 126 -41.08 -21.65 -7.80
C GLU A 126 -41.64 -22.02 -9.19
N LEU A 127 -40.86 -21.78 -10.26
CA LEU A 127 -41.25 -22.11 -11.63
C LEU A 127 -41.35 -23.63 -11.87
N ALA A 128 -40.53 -24.42 -11.18
CA ALA A 128 -40.52 -25.88 -11.28
C ALA A 128 -41.50 -26.57 -10.32
N GLU A 129 -42.30 -25.80 -9.57
CA GLU A 129 -43.24 -26.29 -8.54
C GLU A 129 -42.56 -27.19 -7.48
N CYS A 130 -41.31 -26.88 -7.16
CA CYS A 130 -40.54 -27.58 -6.12
C CYS A 130 -40.59 -26.81 -4.79
N ASP A 131 -41.13 -27.42 -3.74
CA ASP A 131 -41.20 -26.80 -2.40
C ASP A 131 -39.84 -26.56 -1.73
N ALA A 132 -38.81 -27.32 -2.13
CA ALA A 132 -37.47 -27.25 -1.56
C ALA A 132 -36.53 -26.43 -2.45
N VAL A 133 -36.14 -25.23 -1.99
CA VAL A 133 -35.13 -24.41 -2.67
C VAL A 133 -33.75 -25.07 -2.51
N PRO A 134 -33.03 -25.37 -3.62
CA PRO A 134 -31.70 -25.95 -3.54
C PRO A 134 -30.68 -24.98 -2.94
N SER A 135 -29.74 -25.48 -2.15
CA SER A 135 -28.69 -24.67 -1.54
C SER A 135 -27.69 -24.17 -2.58
N THR A 136 -27.42 -22.86 -2.59
CA THR A 136 -26.48 -22.22 -3.51
C THR A 136 -25.08 -22.01 -2.93
N ALA A 137 -24.90 -22.24 -1.63
CA ALA A 137 -23.66 -21.93 -0.92
C ALA A 137 -22.46 -22.71 -1.47
N GLU A 138 -22.65 -23.99 -1.78
CA GLU A 138 -21.59 -24.86 -2.29
C GLU A 138 -21.20 -24.50 -3.75
N LEU A 139 -22.17 -24.06 -4.55
CA LEU A 139 -21.93 -23.64 -5.93
C LEU A 139 -21.12 -22.35 -6.00
N VAL A 140 -21.48 -21.36 -5.18
CA VAL A 140 -20.73 -20.09 -5.09
C VAL A 140 -19.32 -20.37 -4.58
N HIS A 141 -19.15 -21.26 -3.60
CA HIS A 141 -17.83 -21.62 -3.11
C HIS A 141 -16.93 -22.21 -4.21
N ARG A 142 -17.42 -23.23 -4.92
CA ARG A 142 -16.67 -23.89 -6.01
C ARG A 142 -16.34 -22.92 -7.15
N LEU A 143 -17.27 -22.04 -7.52
CA LEU A 143 -17.06 -21.08 -8.61
C LEU A 143 -15.90 -20.11 -8.34
N PHE A 144 -15.76 -19.66 -7.09
CA PHE A 144 -14.72 -18.68 -6.72
C PHE A 144 -13.39 -19.33 -6.27
N GLU A 145 -13.39 -20.61 -5.84
CA GLU A 145 -12.15 -21.33 -5.50
C GLU A 145 -11.36 -21.77 -6.74
N VAL A 146 -12.03 -22.21 -7.81
CA VAL A 146 -11.38 -22.63 -9.07
C VAL A 146 -10.61 -21.46 -9.72
N GLY A 147 -10.98 -20.21 -9.43
CA GLY A 147 -10.30 -19.01 -9.94
C GLY A 147 -8.99 -18.62 -9.23
N HIS A 148 -8.62 -19.27 -8.12
CA HIS A 148 -7.41 -18.95 -7.34
C HIS A 148 -6.20 -19.86 -7.63
N HIS A 149 -6.28 -20.72 -8.65
CA HIS A 149 -5.17 -21.56 -9.12
C HIS A 149 -4.66 -21.13 -10.49
N VAL A 150 -4.22 -19.87 -10.63
CA VAL A 150 -3.35 -19.39 -11.73
C VAL A 150 -2.46 -18.27 -11.23
#